data_AF-A0A6N8ZVC4-F1
#
_entry.id   AF-A0A6N8ZVC4-F1
#
_cell.length_a   1.000
_cell.length_b   1.000
_cell.length_c   1.000
_cell.angle_alpha   90.00
_cell.angle_beta   90.00
_cell.angle_gamma   90.00
#
_symmetry.space_group_name_H-M   'P 1'
#
loop_
_entity.id
_entity.type
_entity.pdbx_description
1 polymer ?
#
loop_
_entity_poly.entity_id
_entity_poly.type
_entity_poly.pdbx_seq_one_letter_code
_entity_poly.pdbx_strand_id
1 'polypeptide(L)'
;MVSKSSPADASGENRLSLIQDPNTTEPAPAAIPPEPDDHGPVGLETISPSRAGDFKQCPLLFRFRAIDRLPEPVTPALARGTTAHLALERLFDLDAAERTPERLFDLFRQEWTKLRLTDEYANLFADREEERQWGIDSLRVVANYLEMEDPTGFDPVEREMMISEDLGKVVVRGILDRLDETPDGKLVIVDYKTGSGPPERYAIPAFFALKTYAMLVRRRLGRTPVELRLLYLGSSSVYSIEVDHNTIEGVERHILALVDAIRNALANDHFPPRPSVLCRWCAFQHLCPEGQAYAKPEPALPLVEPEPPSATKTNETLA
;
A
#
# COMPACT_ATOMS: atom_id res chain seq x y z
N MET A 1 42.30 -61.11 -2.42
CA MET A 1 43.13 -60.16 -3.18
C MET A 1 42.69 -58.73 -2.84
N VAL A 2 43.57 -57.98 -2.17
CA VAL A 2 43.72 -56.49 -2.08
C VAL A 2 42.42 -55.67 -1.85
N SER A 3 42.03 -55.14 -0.68
CA SER A 3 42.65 -54.29 0.37
C SER A 3 42.89 -52.79 0.00
N LYS A 4 42.25 -51.91 0.81
CA LYS A 4 42.49 -50.46 1.09
C LYS A 4 42.01 -49.47 0.00
N SER A 5 41.47 -48.26 0.27
CA SER A 5 41.81 -47.25 1.29
C SER A 5 40.73 -46.14 1.37
N SER A 6 40.57 -45.48 2.52
CA SER A 6 40.12 -44.06 2.64
C SER A 6 41.35 -43.13 2.50
N PRO A 7 41.34 -41.77 2.57
CA PRO A 7 40.28 -40.73 2.58
C PRO A 7 40.59 -39.54 1.60
N ALA A 8 39.79 -38.46 1.56
CA ALA A 8 40.25 -37.05 1.51
C ALA A 8 39.14 -36.03 1.18
N ASP A 9 39.23 -34.88 1.84
CA ASP A 9 38.56 -33.60 1.60
C ASP A 9 38.62 -33.11 0.15
N ALA A 10 37.56 -32.41 -0.27
CA ALA A 10 37.65 -31.39 -1.32
C ALA A 10 36.63 -30.27 -1.04
N SER A 11 37.16 -29.19 -0.48
CA SER A 11 36.63 -27.84 -0.55
C SER A 11 36.21 -27.46 -1.98
N GLY A 12 34.95 -27.07 -2.15
CA GLY A 12 34.43 -26.49 -3.37
C GLY A 12 33.51 -25.32 -3.01
N GLU A 13 34.08 -24.12 -2.98
CA GLU A 13 33.37 -22.85 -2.85
C GLU A 13 32.33 -22.73 -3.98
N ASN A 14 31.05 -22.89 -3.66
CA ASN A 14 29.99 -22.57 -4.60
C ASN A 14 29.65 -21.08 -4.46
N ARG A 15 30.46 -20.25 -5.11
CA ARG A 15 30.26 -18.81 -5.23
C ARG A 15 29.14 -18.58 -6.24
N LEU A 16 27.88 -18.70 -5.80
CA LEU A 16 26.72 -18.30 -6.60
C LEU A 16 26.77 -16.77 -6.76
N SER A 17 27.27 -16.33 -7.90
CA SER A 17 27.10 -14.96 -8.38
C SER A 17 25.61 -14.67 -8.52
N LEU A 18 25.10 -13.76 -7.68
CA LEU A 18 23.81 -13.10 -7.85
C LEU A 18 23.83 -12.32 -9.16
N ILE A 19 23.37 -12.94 -10.24
CA ILE A 19 22.90 -12.21 -11.42
C ILE A 19 21.52 -11.68 -11.04
N GLN A 20 21.44 -10.40 -10.73
CA GLN A 20 20.17 -9.69 -10.63
C GLN A 20 19.59 -9.59 -12.04
N ASP A 21 18.50 -10.28 -12.29
CA ASP A 21 17.70 -10.08 -13.50
C ASP A 21 17.11 -8.66 -13.48
N PRO A 22 17.48 -7.76 -14.41
CA PRO A 22 17.07 -6.36 -14.39
C PRO A 22 15.62 -6.14 -14.88
N ASN A 23 14.83 -7.21 -15.06
CA ASN A 23 13.52 -7.14 -15.72
C ASN A 23 12.36 -7.70 -14.88
N THR A 24 12.48 -7.67 -13.56
CA THR A 24 11.33 -7.83 -12.67
C THR A 24 10.66 -6.48 -12.50
N THR A 25 9.55 -6.27 -13.21
CA THR A 25 8.60 -5.19 -12.93
C THR A 25 7.93 -5.51 -11.59
N GLU A 26 8.58 -5.11 -10.50
CA GLU A 26 8.00 -5.22 -9.16
C GLU A 26 6.88 -4.17 -8.99
N PRO A 27 5.74 -4.55 -8.40
CA PRO A 27 4.59 -3.66 -8.28
C PRO A 27 4.81 -2.59 -7.21
N ALA A 28 4.23 -1.41 -7.45
CA ALA A 28 4.21 -0.31 -6.49
C ALA A 28 3.50 -0.73 -5.19
N PRO A 29 3.93 -0.25 -4.01
CA PRO A 29 3.21 -0.44 -2.77
C PRO A 29 1.81 0.16 -2.95
N ALA A 30 0.82 -0.58 -2.49
CA ALA A 30 -0.55 -0.09 -2.48
C ALA A 30 -0.61 1.24 -1.72
N ALA A 31 -1.28 2.22 -2.31
CA ALA A 31 -1.52 3.52 -1.70
C ALA A 31 -2.34 3.35 -0.40
N ILE A 32 -1.91 4.02 0.65
CA ILE A 32 -2.63 4.08 1.93
C ILE A 32 -3.65 5.22 1.81
N PRO A 33 -4.96 4.98 2.00
CA PRO A 33 -5.96 6.04 1.97
C PRO A 33 -5.69 7.11 3.05
N PRO A 34 -6.09 8.38 2.84
CA PRO A 34 -5.90 9.43 3.83
C PRO A 34 -6.73 9.14 5.10
N GLU A 35 -6.07 9.12 6.26
CA GLU A 35 -6.71 8.92 7.56
C GLU A 35 -7.24 10.24 8.14
N PRO A 36 -8.30 10.22 8.97
CA PRO A 36 -8.88 11.43 9.55
C PRO A 36 -7.89 12.16 10.46
N ASP A 37 -7.92 13.50 10.34
CA ASP A 37 -7.03 14.47 10.96
C ASP A 37 -6.87 14.28 12.48
N ASP A 38 -5.61 14.37 12.93
CA ASP A 38 -5.21 14.28 14.32
C ASP A 38 -4.66 15.66 14.76
N HIS A 39 -5.52 16.53 15.28
CA HIS A 39 -5.15 17.89 15.67
C HIS A 39 -4.55 18.01 17.09
N GLY A 40 -3.98 16.93 17.65
CA GLY A 40 -3.32 16.97 18.96
C GLY A 40 -1.91 17.63 18.94
N PRO A 41 -1.45 18.21 20.07
CA PRO A 41 -0.08 18.72 20.23
C PRO A 41 0.97 17.60 20.07
N VAL A 42 2.26 17.97 19.98
CA VAL A 42 3.42 17.10 19.66
C VAL A 42 3.73 16.06 20.76
N GLY A 43 2.77 15.21 21.05
CA GLY A 43 2.85 14.02 21.88
C GLY A 43 2.28 12.84 21.10
N LEU A 44 2.96 11.69 21.13
CA LEU A 44 2.43 10.45 20.56
C LEU A 44 1.35 9.89 21.49
N GLU A 45 0.24 10.61 21.62
CA GLU A 45 -0.96 10.17 22.35
C GLU A 45 -1.72 9.13 21.53
N THR A 46 -1.74 9.30 20.20
CA THR A 46 -2.43 8.43 19.27
C THR A 46 -1.48 7.94 18.16
N ILE A 47 -1.65 6.69 17.72
CA ILE A 47 -0.99 6.15 16.54
C ILE A 47 -1.94 5.24 15.76
N SER A 48 -1.85 5.27 14.43
CA SER A 48 -2.59 4.34 13.57
C SER A 48 -1.71 3.20 13.06
N PRO A 49 -2.31 2.07 12.64
CA PRO A 49 -1.55 0.97 12.05
C PRO A 49 -0.71 1.40 10.84
N SER A 50 -1.20 2.35 10.03
CA SER A 50 -0.45 2.90 8.90
C SER A 50 0.76 3.72 9.36
N ARG A 51 0.59 4.66 10.30
CA ARG A 51 1.68 5.47 10.87
C ARG A 51 2.73 4.61 11.59
N ALA A 52 2.30 3.58 12.31
CA ALA A 52 3.20 2.56 12.87
C ALA A 52 3.98 1.84 11.75
N GLY A 53 3.31 1.48 10.67
CA GLY A 53 3.92 0.94 9.46
C GLY A 53 4.98 1.86 8.85
N ASP A 54 4.68 3.16 8.75
CA ASP A 54 5.60 4.17 8.22
C ASP A 54 6.88 4.26 9.05
N PHE A 55 6.79 4.32 10.39
CA PHE A 55 7.99 4.38 11.23
C PHE A 55 8.83 3.11 11.11
N LYS A 56 8.16 1.94 11.05
CA LYS A 56 8.81 0.65 10.83
C LYS A 56 9.49 0.60 9.45
N GLN A 57 8.90 1.20 8.42
CA GLN A 57 9.47 1.27 7.08
C GLN A 57 10.64 2.25 7.02
N CYS A 58 10.44 3.49 7.44
CA CYS A 58 11.41 4.58 7.40
C CYS A 58 11.05 5.65 8.45
N PRO A 59 11.85 5.84 9.52
CA PRO A 59 11.61 6.88 10.51
C PRO A 59 11.46 8.30 9.93
N LEU A 60 12.23 8.64 8.88
CA LEU A 60 12.11 9.93 8.21
C LEU A 60 10.77 10.11 7.49
N LEU A 61 10.23 9.04 6.88
CA LEU A 61 8.89 9.07 6.27
C LEU A 61 7.82 9.33 7.34
N PHE A 62 7.92 8.63 8.48
CA PHE A 62 7.02 8.87 9.61
C PHE A 62 7.09 10.31 10.10
N ARG A 63 8.28 10.89 10.23
CA ARG A 63 8.44 12.29 10.61
C ARG A 63 7.69 13.20 9.63
N PHE A 64 7.96 13.07 8.33
CA PHE A 64 7.33 13.92 7.32
C PHE A 64 5.80 13.83 7.32
N ARG A 65 5.24 12.63 7.51
CA ARG A 65 3.78 12.42 7.49
C ARG A 65 3.10 12.76 8.81
N ALA A 66 3.58 12.22 9.92
CA ALA A 66 2.89 12.25 11.20
C ALA A 66 3.26 13.46 12.06
N ILE A 67 4.51 13.95 11.95
CA ILE A 67 5.03 15.04 12.78
C ILE A 67 5.00 16.37 12.03
N ASP A 68 5.69 16.44 10.90
CA ASP A 68 5.80 17.66 10.09
C ASP A 68 4.54 17.91 9.26
N ARG A 69 3.73 16.87 9.03
CA ARG A 69 2.46 16.90 8.26
C ARG A 69 2.61 17.56 6.90
N LEU A 70 3.70 17.20 6.22
CA LEU A 70 3.97 17.72 4.89
C LEU A 70 2.88 17.23 3.93
N PRO A 71 2.36 18.11 3.05
CA PRO A 71 1.32 17.72 2.11
C PRO A 71 1.87 16.67 1.13
N GLU A 72 1.08 15.62 0.91
CA GLU A 72 1.36 14.63 -0.13
C GLU A 72 0.51 14.92 -1.36
N PRO A 73 1.11 14.87 -2.56
CA PRO A 73 0.33 15.00 -3.78
C PRO A 73 -0.63 13.82 -3.89
N VAL A 74 -1.90 14.11 -4.12
CA VAL A 74 -2.88 13.11 -4.50
C VAL A 74 -2.47 12.52 -5.84
N THR A 75 -2.58 11.20 -5.97
CA THR A 75 -2.21 10.49 -7.20
C THR A 75 -3.41 9.73 -7.76
N PRO A 76 -3.45 9.47 -9.07
CA PRO A 76 -4.49 8.63 -9.67
C PRO A 76 -4.61 7.25 -9.00
N ALA A 77 -3.51 6.71 -8.47
CA ALA A 77 -3.51 5.46 -7.72
C ALA A 77 -4.22 5.59 -6.36
N LEU A 78 -3.95 6.68 -5.63
CA LEU A 78 -4.62 6.98 -4.35
C LEU A 78 -6.13 7.19 -4.55
N ALA A 79 -6.51 8.01 -5.54
CA ALA A 79 -7.90 8.25 -5.90
C ALA A 79 -8.65 6.95 -6.21
N ARG A 80 -7.99 6.01 -6.93
CA ARG A 80 -8.56 4.70 -7.23
C ARG A 80 -8.79 3.90 -5.95
N GLY A 81 -7.80 3.88 -5.05
CA GLY A 81 -7.90 3.25 -3.73
C GLY A 81 -9.11 3.75 -2.95
N THR A 82 -9.17 5.06 -2.70
CA THR A 82 -10.26 5.69 -1.94
C THR A 82 -11.62 5.41 -2.59
N THR A 83 -11.74 5.58 -3.90
CA THR A 83 -13.02 5.34 -4.61
C THR A 83 -13.44 3.86 -4.55
N ALA A 84 -12.48 2.93 -4.68
CA ALA A 84 -12.77 1.50 -4.61
C ALA A 84 -13.25 1.06 -3.22
N HIS A 85 -12.62 1.55 -2.16
CA HIS A 85 -13.04 1.29 -0.77
C HIS A 85 -14.47 1.76 -0.53
N LEU A 86 -14.76 3.03 -0.86
CA LEU A 86 -16.12 3.57 -0.75
C LEU A 86 -17.13 2.76 -1.59
N ALA A 87 -16.78 2.38 -2.83
CA ALA A 87 -17.69 1.61 -3.67
C ALA A 87 -17.98 0.21 -3.10
N LEU A 88 -16.97 -0.47 -2.56
CA LEU A 88 -17.12 -1.78 -1.93
C LEU A 88 -17.87 -1.68 -0.60
N GLU A 89 -17.61 -0.66 0.21
CA GLU A 89 -18.40 -0.35 1.39
C GLU A 89 -19.88 -0.22 0.99
N ARG A 90 -20.21 0.66 0.04
CA ARG A 90 -21.59 0.86 -0.42
C ARG A 90 -22.22 -0.36 -1.09
N LEU A 91 -21.44 -1.24 -1.69
CA LEU A 91 -21.96 -2.47 -2.28
C LEU A 91 -22.61 -3.33 -1.19
N PHE A 92 -21.97 -3.43 -0.02
CA PHE A 92 -22.50 -4.18 1.11
C PHE A 92 -23.59 -3.46 1.90
N ASP A 93 -23.92 -2.20 1.58
CA ASP A 93 -25.14 -1.54 2.08
C ASP A 93 -26.40 -2.06 1.36
N LEU A 94 -26.23 -2.68 0.19
CA LEU A 94 -27.31 -3.27 -0.57
C LEU A 94 -27.68 -4.65 -0.02
N ASP A 95 -28.91 -5.07 -0.31
CA ASP A 95 -29.34 -6.45 -0.09
C ASP A 95 -28.45 -7.40 -0.91
N ALA A 96 -28.19 -8.60 -0.39
CA ALA A 96 -27.27 -9.57 -1.00
C ALA A 96 -27.58 -9.84 -2.49
N ALA A 97 -28.86 -9.94 -2.87
CA ALA A 97 -29.29 -10.18 -4.25
C ALA A 97 -29.02 -9.01 -5.21
N GLU A 98 -28.80 -7.80 -4.68
CA GLU A 98 -28.52 -6.59 -5.46
C GLU A 98 -27.02 -6.32 -5.62
N ARG A 99 -26.14 -7.13 -5.04
CA ARG A 99 -24.68 -6.93 -5.09
C ARG A 99 -24.09 -7.43 -6.41
N THR A 100 -24.54 -6.82 -7.51
CA THR A 100 -24.15 -7.22 -8.88
C THR A 100 -22.95 -6.41 -9.39
N PRO A 101 -22.26 -6.89 -10.45
CA PRO A 101 -21.18 -6.15 -11.10
C PRO A 101 -21.60 -4.75 -11.55
N GLU A 102 -22.80 -4.63 -12.14
CA GLU A 102 -23.34 -3.35 -12.61
C GLU A 102 -23.51 -2.37 -11.46
N ARG A 103 -24.01 -2.85 -10.31
CA ARG A 103 -24.18 -2.03 -9.10
C ARG A 103 -22.85 -1.56 -8.54
N LEU A 104 -21.84 -2.44 -8.48
CA LEU A 104 -20.48 -2.05 -8.06
C LEU A 104 -19.90 -0.96 -8.97
N PHE A 105 -20.06 -1.08 -10.29
CA PHE A 105 -19.56 -0.08 -11.23
C PHE A 105 -20.29 1.26 -11.10
N ASP A 106 -21.61 1.25 -10.89
CA ASP A 106 -22.39 2.46 -10.67
C ASP A 106 -21.99 3.16 -9.37
N LEU A 107 -21.81 2.40 -8.29
CA LEU A 107 -21.34 2.92 -7.00
C LEU A 107 -19.95 3.56 -7.16
N PHE A 108 -19.01 2.89 -7.84
CA PHE A 108 -17.69 3.46 -8.11
C PHE A 108 -17.78 4.82 -8.83
N ARG A 109 -18.59 4.91 -9.89
CA ARG A 109 -18.78 6.18 -10.62
C ARG A 109 -19.42 7.27 -9.76
N GLN A 110 -20.37 6.90 -8.91
CA GLN A 110 -21.02 7.83 -7.99
C GLN A 110 -20.04 8.38 -6.96
N GLU A 111 -19.24 7.53 -6.33
CA GLU A 111 -18.24 7.95 -5.36
C GLU A 111 -17.14 8.79 -6.02
N TRP A 112 -16.67 8.41 -7.22
CA TRP A 112 -15.72 9.27 -7.95
C TRP A 112 -16.32 10.64 -8.28
N THR A 113 -17.60 10.68 -8.67
CA THR A 113 -18.30 11.93 -8.97
C THR A 113 -18.35 12.85 -7.75
N LYS A 114 -18.46 12.30 -6.54
CA LYS A 114 -18.42 13.09 -5.29
C LYS A 114 -16.99 13.55 -5.00
N LEU A 115 -16.01 12.64 -5.02
CA LEU A 115 -14.62 12.93 -4.67
C LEU A 115 -13.97 13.97 -5.57
N ARG A 116 -14.17 13.85 -6.90
CA ARG A 116 -13.55 14.75 -7.89
C ARG A 116 -13.99 16.21 -7.80
N LEU A 117 -15.06 16.50 -7.06
CA LEU A 117 -15.57 17.85 -6.82
C LEU A 117 -14.93 18.53 -5.61
N THR A 118 -14.10 17.81 -4.85
CA THR A 118 -13.36 18.38 -3.73
C THR A 118 -12.06 19.02 -4.21
N ASP A 119 -11.57 20.03 -3.50
CA ASP A 119 -10.33 20.75 -3.85
C ASP A 119 -9.11 19.81 -3.92
N GLU A 120 -9.12 18.74 -3.13
CA GLU A 120 -8.08 17.72 -3.08
C GLU A 120 -7.89 16.99 -4.43
N TYR A 121 -8.98 16.73 -5.16
CA TYR A 121 -8.95 15.95 -6.41
C TYR A 121 -9.18 16.80 -7.68
N ALA A 122 -9.47 18.10 -7.53
CA ALA A 122 -9.92 18.97 -8.63
C ALA A 122 -8.94 19.08 -9.82
N ASN A 123 -7.64 18.90 -9.58
CA ASN A 123 -6.58 19.00 -10.60
C ASN A 123 -5.79 17.69 -10.76
N LEU A 124 -6.41 16.56 -10.47
CA LEU A 124 -5.73 15.26 -10.52
C LEU A 124 -5.34 14.82 -11.94
N PHE A 125 -6.10 15.25 -12.94
CA PHE A 125 -5.92 14.86 -14.34
C PHE A 125 -5.69 16.11 -15.20
N ALA A 126 -4.85 15.99 -16.23
CA ALA A 126 -4.54 17.08 -17.15
C ALA A 126 -5.74 17.43 -18.04
N ASP A 127 -6.53 16.44 -18.42
CA ASP A 127 -7.75 16.61 -19.21
C ASP A 127 -8.81 15.53 -18.92
N ARG A 128 -9.98 15.69 -19.56
CA ARG A 128 -11.11 14.76 -19.41
C ARG A 128 -10.87 13.38 -20.01
N GLU A 129 -9.97 13.27 -20.98
CA GLU A 129 -9.69 12.00 -21.63
C GLU A 129 -8.80 11.13 -20.74
N GLU A 130 -7.84 11.74 -20.05
CA GLU A 130 -7.04 11.07 -19.01
C GLU A 130 -7.92 10.58 -17.85
N GLU A 131 -8.82 11.43 -17.34
CA GLU A 131 -9.79 11.04 -16.31
C GLU A 131 -10.67 9.86 -16.79
N ARG A 132 -11.16 9.92 -18.04
CA ARG A 132 -11.97 8.86 -18.63
C ARG A 132 -11.21 7.54 -18.72
N GLN A 133 -9.95 7.57 -19.16
CA GLN A 133 -9.11 6.39 -19.27
C GLN A 133 -8.80 5.80 -17.89
N TRP A 134 -8.46 6.65 -16.92
CA TRP A 134 -8.30 6.25 -15.52
C TRP A 134 -9.57 5.59 -14.96
N GLY A 135 -10.75 6.12 -15.29
CA GLY A 135 -12.03 5.55 -14.85
C GLY A 135 -12.25 4.15 -15.42
N ILE A 136 -11.97 3.93 -16.70
CA ILE A 136 -12.07 2.61 -17.34
C ILE A 136 -11.11 1.61 -16.69
N ASP A 137 -9.86 2.01 -16.50
CA ASP A 137 -8.86 1.12 -15.89
C ASP A 137 -9.18 0.83 -14.42
N SER A 138 -9.75 1.80 -13.70
CA SER A 138 -10.21 1.62 -12.33
C SER A 138 -11.40 0.68 -12.22
N LEU A 139 -12.36 0.75 -13.14
CA LEU A 139 -13.47 -0.21 -13.20
C LEU A 139 -12.98 -1.63 -13.47
N ARG A 140 -11.95 -1.82 -14.31
CA ARG A 140 -11.31 -3.13 -14.51
C ARG A 140 -10.68 -3.65 -13.22
N VAL A 141 -9.95 -2.79 -12.50
CA VAL A 141 -9.34 -3.17 -11.21
C VAL A 141 -10.41 -3.56 -10.20
N VAL A 142 -11.48 -2.78 -10.06
CA VAL A 142 -12.55 -3.07 -9.11
C VAL A 142 -13.36 -4.31 -9.52
N ALA A 143 -13.49 -4.60 -10.81
CA ALA A 143 -14.13 -5.83 -11.29
C ALA A 143 -13.42 -7.10 -10.79
N ASN A 144 -12.09 -7.06 -10.63
CA ASN A 144 -11.33 -8.21 -10.13
C ASN A 144 -11.77 -8.65 -8.72
N TYR A 145 -12.40 -7.75 -7.94
CA TYR A 145 -13.03 -8.13 -6.67
C TYR A 145 -14.02 -9.31 -6.84
N LEU A 146 -14.83 -9.25 -7.88
CA LEU A 146 -15.90 -10.22 -8.17
C LEU A 146 -15.37 -11.56 -8.69
N GLU A 147 -14.08 -11.62 -9.06
CA GLU A 147 -13.39 -12.87 -9.38
C GLU A 147 -12.86 -13.57 -8.11
N MET A 148 -12.59 -12.79 -7.07
CA MET A 148 -12.03 -13.27 -5.81
C MET A 148 -13.11 -13.70 -4.82
N GLU A 149 -14.25 -13.01 -4.81
CA GLU A 149 -15.35 -13.27 -3.88
C GLU A 149 -16.72 -13.11 -4.55
N ASP A 150 -17.70 -13.86 -4.06
CA ASP A 150 -19.12 -13.67 -4.36
C ASP A 150 -19.76 -12.84 -3.23
N PRO A 151 -20.01 -11.53 -3.43
CA PRO A 151 -20.56 -10.66 -2.38
C PRO A 151 -22.02 -10.98 -2.02
N THR A 152 -22.70 -11.84 -2.80
CA THR A 152 -24.07 -12.28 -2.51
C THR A 152 -24.11 -13.41 -1.48
N GLY A 153 -22.98 -14.07 -1.22
CA GLY A 153 -22.90 -15.27 -0.38
C GLY A 153 -22.68 -15.02 1.11
N PHE A 154 -22.46 -13.77 1.54
CA PHE A 154 -22.17 -13.44 2.92
C PHE A 154 -22.47 -11.97 3.25
N ASP A 155 -22.62 -11.69 4.54
CA ASP A 155 -22.69 -10.33 5.09
C ASP A 155 -21.53 -10.11 6.04
N PRO A 156 -20.73 -9.03 5.85
CA PRO A 156 -19.73 -8.63 6.82
C PRO A 156 -20.38 -8.27 8.16
N VAL A 157 -19.68 -8.55 9.26
CA VAL A 157 -20.06 -8.10 10.61
C VAL A 157 -19.94 -6.59 10.71
N GLU A 158 -18.83 -6.05 10.22
CA GLU A 158 -18.55 -4.61 10.21
C GLU A 158 -17.80 -4.24 8.92
N ARG A 159 -17.98 -3.00 8.48
CA ARG A 159 -17.29 -2.37 7.34
C ARG A 159 -16.86 -0.97 7.75
N GLU A 160 -15.69 -0.53 7.28
CA GLU A 160 -15.10 0.77 7.63
C GLU A 160 -15.16 1.03 9.16
N MET A 161 -14.87 -0.02 9.93
CA MET A 161 -15.05 -0.02 11.38
C MET A 161 -14.00 0.88 12.02
N MET A 162 -14.44 2.05 12.50
CA MET A 162 -13.60 2.89 13.34
C MET A 162 -13.34 2.17 14.68
N ILE A 163 -12.08 1.86 14.92
CA ILE A 163 -11.63 1.15 16.12
C ILE A 163 -10.53 1.94 16.83
N SER A 164 -10.60 2.01 18.16
CA SER A 164 -9.72 2.83 18.98
C SER A 164 -9.57 2.19 20.35
N GLU A 165 -8.38 1.73 20.68
CA GLU A 165 -8.08 1.06 21.94
C GLU A 165 -6.88 1.68 22.64
N ASP A 166 -6.98 1.88 23.95
CA ASP A 166 -5.87 2.35 24.78
C ASP A 166 -5.00 1.16 25.22
N LEU A 167 -3.70 1.25 24.90
CA LEU A 167 -2.67 0.29 25.32
C LEU A 167 -1.89 0.75 26.55
N GLY A 168 -2.41 1.73 27.29
CA GLY A 168 -1.84 2.38 28.47
C GLY A 168 -0.71 3.36 28.16
N LYS A 169 0.14 3.03 27.17
CA LYS A 169 1.15 3.94 26.66
C LYS A 169 0.62 4.85 25.55
N VAL A 170 -0.26 4.36 24.69
CA VAL A 170 -0.73 5.07 23.49
C VAL A 170 -2.12 4.58 23.15
N VAL A 171 -2.93 5.45 22.55
CA VAL A 171 -4.17 5.06 21.90
C VAL A 171 -3.85 4.59 20.48
N VAL A 172 -4.17 3.34 20.17
CA VAL A 172 -4.06 2.84 18.80
C VAL A 172 -5.43 2.92 18.16
N ARG A 173 -5.55 3.71 17.08
CA ARG A 173 -6.82 3.89 16.37
C ARG A 173 -6.66 3.78 14.86
N GLY A 174 -7.70 3.33 14.18
CA GLY A 174 -7.72 3.27 12.72
C GLY A 174 -9.08 2.86 12.19
N ILE A 175 -9.14 2.61 10.89
CA ILE A 175 -10.33 2.16 10.19
C ILE A 175 -10.04 0.78 9.63
N LEU A 176 -10.79 -0.21 10.09
CA LEU A 176 -10.73 -1.58 9.58
C LEU A 176 -11.71 -1.71 8.41
N ASP A 177 -11.20 -1.97 7.21
CA ASP A 177 -12.00 -2.04 5.97
C ASP A 177 -13.18 -3.02 6.11
N ARG A 178 -12.91 -4.28 6.53
CA ARG A 178 -13.94 -5.31 6.66
C ARG A 178 -13.64 -6.35 7.72
N LEU A 179 -14.64 -6.67 8.53
CA LEU A 179 -14.64 -7.78 9.48
C LEU A 179 -15.76 -8.75 9.11
N ASP A 180 -15.40 -9.99 8.79
CA ASP A 180 -16.33 -11.05 8.46
C ASP A 180 -16.44 -12.06 9.61
N GLU A 181 -17.53 -12.82 9.62
CA GLU A 181 -17.73 -13.97 10.50
C GLU A 181 -18.10 -15.18 9.67
N THR A 182 -17.34 -16.26 9.80
CA THR A 182 -17.61 -17.52 9.13
C THR A 182 -18.86 -18.20 9.71
N PRO A 183 -19.48 -19.16 9.00
CA PRO A 183 -20.64 -19.89 9.51
C PRO A 183 -20.41 -20.62 10.85
N ASP A 184 -19.16 -20.98 11.17
CA ASP A 184 -18.76 -21.57 12.46
C ASP A 184 -18.36 -20.53 13.52
N GLY A 185 -18.64 -19.25 13.27
CA GLY A 185 -18.51 -18.15 14.24
C GLY A 185 -17.09 -17.63 14.43
N LYS A 186 -16.20 -17.83 13.45
CA LYS A 186 -14.81 -17.35 13.52
C LYS A 186 -14.67 -16.01 12.80
N LEU A 187 -13.92 -15.10 13.40
CA LEU A 187 -13.71 -13.76 12.83
C LEU A 187 -12.56 -13.77 11.80
N VAL A 188 -12.78 -13.10 10.67
CA VAL A 188 -11.79 -12.92 9.59
C VAL A 188 -11.69 -11.42 9.28
N ILE A 189 -10.45 -10.90 9.27
CA ILE A 189 -10.21 -9.50 8.90
C ILE A 189 -9.78 -9.45 7.44
N VAL A 190 -10.41 -8.57 6.67
CA VAL A 190 -10.13 -8.38 5.25
C VAL A 190 -9.80 -6.91 4.97
N ASP A 191 -8.79 -6.69 4.12
CA ASP A 191 -8.37 -5.37 3.65
C ASP A 191 -8.20 -5.40 2.13
N TYR A 192 -8.67 -4.35 1.47
CA TYR A 192 -8.63 -4.22 0.02
C TYR A 192 -7.45 -3.36 -0.44
N LYS A 193 -6.67 -3.87 -1.40
CA LYS A 193 -5.57 -3.14 -2.04
C LYS A 193 -5.83 -3.02 -3.54
N THR A 194 -5.87 -1.80 -4.07
CA THR A 194 -6.07 -1.54 -5.51
C THR A 194 -4.78 -1.63 -6.34
N GLY A 195 -3.62 -1.71 -5.69
CA GLY A 195 -2.35 -2.04 -6.33
C GLY A 195 -2.20 -3.54 -6.59
N SER A 196 -1.13 -3.92 -7.29
CA SER A 196 -0.78 -5.34 -7.47
C SER A 196 -0.03 -5.85 -6.25
N GLY A 197 -0.29 -7.10 -5.87
CA GLY A 197 0.37 -7.73 -4.72
C GLY A 197 1.85 -8.03 -4.97
N PRO A 198 2.72 -7.95 -3.93
CA PRO A 198 4.08 -8.45 -4.06
C PRO A 198 4.05 -9.97 -4.31
N PRO A 199 5.12 -10.58 -4.86
CA PRO A 199 5.23 -12.03 -4.93
C PRO A 199 4.93 -12.66 -3.56
N GLU A 200 4.15 -13.74 -3.51
CA GLU A 200 3.59 -14.31 -2.28
C GLU A 200 4.63 -14.54 -1.17
N ARG A 201 5.84 -14.99 -1.52
CA ARG A 201 6.98 -15.17 -0.60
C ARG A 201 7.39 -13.90 0.17
N TYR A 202 6.97 -12.72 -0.30
CA TYR A 202 7.22 -11.42 0.29
C TYR A 202 5.95 -10.74 0.85
N ALA A 203 4.82 -11.46 0.95
CA ALA A 203 3.55 -10.89 1.41
C ALA A 203 3.48 -10.72 2.94
N ILE A 204 4.22 -11.52 3.72
CA ILE A 204 4.13 -11.52 5.21
C ILE A 204 4.28 -10.12 5.84
N PRO A 205 5.22 -9.25 5.43
CA PRO A 205 5.33 -7.89 5.96
C PRO A 205 4.09 -7.01 5.74
N ALA A 206 3.32 -7.24 4.67
CA ALA A 206 2.12 -6.47 4.34
C ALA A 206 0.99 -6.64 5.37
N PHE A 207 0.98 -7.77 6.10
CA PHE A 207 0.00 -8.04 7.15
C PHE A 207 0.22 -7.27 8.45
N PHE A 208 1.23 -6.41 8.56
CA PHE A 208 1.49 -5.67 9.80
C PHE A 208 0.29 -4.84 10.27
N ALA A 209 -0.38 -4.13 9.34
CA ALA A 209 -1.57 -3.35 9.66
C ALA A 209 -2.72 -4.26 10.13
N LEU A 210 -3.03 -5.33 9.39
CA LEU A 210 -4.11 -6.27 9.74
C LEU A 210 -3.85 -7.00 11.06
N LYS A 211 -2.60 -7.36 11.36
CA LYS A 211 -2.21 -7.92 12.66
C LYS A 211 -2.49 -6.92 13.80
N THR A 212 -2.27 -5.64 13.55
CA THR A 212 -2.60 -4.58 14.50
C THR A 212 -4.11 -4.47 14.66
N TYR A 213 -4.90 -4.49 13.58
CA TYR A 213 -6.37 -4.51 13.68
C TYR A 213 -6.89 -5.74 14.41
N ALA A 214 -6.31 -6.92 14.20
CA ALA A 214 -6.68 -8.14 14.92
C ALA A 214 -6.44 -8.02 16.43
N MET A 215 -5.37 -7.33 16.84
CA MET A 215 -5.13 -6.98 18.23
C MET A 215 -6.20 -6.04 18.78
N LEU A 216 -6.57 -5.00 18.03
CA LEU A 216 -7.63 -4.07 18.44
C LEU A 216 -8.99 -4.77 18.56
N VAL A 217 -9.35 -5.60 17.58
CA VAL A 217 -10.60 -6.40 17.59
C VAL A 217 -10.64 -7.33 18.80
N ARG A 218 -9.53 -8.01 19.14
CA ARG A 218 -9.44 -8.85 20.34
C ARG A 218 -9.69 -8.04 21.61
N ARG A 219 -9.11 -6.85 21.74
CA ARG A 219 -9.31 -5.99 22.92
C ARG A 219 -10.75 -5.50 23.03
N ARG A 220 -11.33 -5.05 21.91
CA ARG A 220 -12.69 -4.49 21.87
C ARG A 220 -13.78 -5.52 22.09
N LEU A 221 -13.67 -6.68 21.43
CA LEU A 221 -14.73 -7.69 21.36
C LEU A 221 -14.47 -8.91 22.27
N GLY A 222 -13.26 -9.07 22.80
CA GLY A 222 -12.86 -10.28 23.53
C GLY A 222 -12.73 -11.53 22.66
N ARG A 223 -12.85 -11.40 21.33
CA ARG A 223 -12.77 -12.47 20.33
C ARG A 223 -11.51 -12.29 19.48
N THR A 224 -10.72 -13.34 19.34
CA THR A 224 -9.51 -13.31 18.50
C THR A 224 -9.88 -13.71 17.06
N PRO A 225 -9.60 -12.86 16.04
CA PRO A 225 -9.65 -13.28 14.65
C PRO A 225 -8.74 -14.48 14.40
N VAL A 226 -9.12 -15.35 13.47
CA VAL A 226 -8.37 -16.58 13.13
C VAL A 226 -7.60 -16.46 11.82
N GLU A 227 -8.02 -15.54 10.95
CA GLU A 227 -7.45 -15.36 9.63
C GLU A 227 -7.44 -13.87 9.26
N LEU A 228 -6.38 -13.46 8.57
CA LEU A 228 -6.23 -12.13 7.97
C LEU A 228 -6.12 -12.31 6.46
N ARG A 229 -6.84 -11.50 5.67
CA ARG A 229 -6.81 -11.55 4.21
C ARG A 229 -6.50 -10.19 3.60
N LEU A 230 -5.61 -10.19 2.62
CA LEU A 230 -5.32 -9.06 1.75
C LEU A 230 -5.83 -9.38 0.34
N LEU A 231 -6.78 -8.60 -0.15
CA LEU A 231 -7.32 -8.71 -1.51
C LEU A 231 -6.66 -7.67 -2.41
N TYR A 232 -5.72 -8.10 -3.24
CA TYR A 232 -5.06 -7.25 -4.22
C TYR A 232 -5.86 -7.22 -5.51
N LEU A 233 -6.75 -6.24 -5.63
CA LEU A 233 -7.59 -6.02 -6.80
C LEU A 233 -6.75 -5.76 -8.06
N GLY A 234 -5.60 -5.10 -7.94
CA GLY A 234 -4.73 -4.79 -9.09
C GLY A 234 -4.04 -6.01 -9.70
N SER A 235 -4.04 -7.17 -9.03
CA SER A 235 -3.49 -8.43 -9.55
C SER A 235 -4.45 -9.62 -9.40
N SER A 236 -5.70 -9.38 -9.02
CA SER A 236 -6.69 -10.43 -8.71
C SER A 236 -6.11 -11.53 -7.81
N SER A 237 -5.43 -11.13 -6.72
CA SER A 237 -4.70 -12.04 -5.83
C SER A 237 -5.19 -11.93 -4.39
N VAL A 238 -5.40 -13.07 -3.74
CA VAL A 238 -5.75 -13.16 -2.31
C VAL A 238 -4.56 -13.73 -1.56
N TYR A 239 -4.10 -13.01 -0.53
CA TYR A 239 -3.13 -13.55 0.43
C TYR A 239 -3.81 -13.72 1.78
N SER A 240 -3.61 -14.87 2.40
CA SER A 240 -4.15 -15.20 3.72
C SER A 240 -3.04 -15.62 4.67
N ILE A 241 -3.19 -15.26 5.94
CA ILE A 241 -2.42 -15.87 7.03
C ILE A 241 -3.34 -16.24 8.18
N GLU A 242 -3.06 -17.36 8.82
CA GLU A 242 -3.67 -17.73 10.09
C GLU A 242 -3.03 -16.94 11.24
N VAL A 243 -3.86 -16.60 12.23
CA VAL A 243 -3.41 -15.92 13.45
C VAL A 243 -4.07 -16.55 14.67
N ASP A 244 -3.35 -16.49 15.80
CA ASP A 244 -3.77 -17.06 17.07
C ASP A 244 -3.50 -16.08 18.23
N HIS A 245 -3.89 -16.47 19.44
CA HIS A 245 -3.69 -15.66 20.65
C HIS A 245 -2.22 -15.24 20.86
N ASN A 246 -1.27 -16.15 20.59
CA ASN A 246 0.16 -15.89 20.76
C ASN A 246 0.67 -14.85 19.75
N THR A 247 0.22 -14.95 18.49
CA THR A 247 0.52 -13.99 17.44
C THR A 247 0.05 -12.60 17.84
N ILE A 248 -1.18 -12.48 18.34
CA ILE A 248 -1.77 -11.21 18.74
C ILE A 248 -1.06 -10.59 19.96
N GLU A 249 -0.68 -11.39 20.96
CA GLU A 249 0.12 -10.92 22.10
C GLU A 249 1.53 -10.47 21.70
N GLY A 250 2.12 -11.09 20.68
CA GLY A 250 3.35 -10.64 20.07
C GLY A 250 3.20 -9.26 19.40
N VAL A 251 2.08 -9.02 18.73
CA VAL A 251 1.79 -7.75 18.05
C VAL A 251 1.66 -6.60 19.06
N GLU A 252 0.92 -6.78 20.15
CA GLU A 252 0.78 -5.74 21.19
C GLU A 252 2.14 -5.32 21.76
N ARG A 253 2.99 -6.30 22.10
CA ARG A 253 4.37 -6.03 22.57
C ARG A 253 5.21 -5.30 21.51
N HIS A 254 5.08 -5.68 20.25
CA HIS A 254 5.80 -5.03 19.16
C HIS A 254 5.34 -3.58 18.97
N ILE A 255 4.04 -3.30 19.02
CA ILE A 255 3.51 -1.93 18.93
C ILE A 255 4.02 -1.07 20.09
N LEU A 256 3.99 -1.59 21.32
CA LEU A 256 4.51 -0.86 22.48
C LEU A 256 6.00 -0.56 22.37
N ALA A 257 6.80 -1.50 21.86
CA ALA A 257 8.23 -1.27 21.59
C ALA A 257 8.46 -0.25 20.47
N LEU A 258 7.62 -0.26 19.43
CA LEU A 258 7.67 0.72 18.35
C LEU A 258 7.36 2.13 18.87
N VAL A 259 6.35 2.25 19.73
CA VAL A 259 5.98 3.50 20.42
C VAL A 259 7.13 4.04 21.26
N ASP A 260 7.82 3.17 22.02
CA ASP A 260 9.02 3.57 22.76
C ASP A 260 10.14 4.06 21.82
N ALA A 261 10.33 3.39 20.68
CA ALA A 261 11.30 3.82 19.67
C ALA A 261 10.95 5.17 19.01
N ILE A 262 9.66 5.41 18.73
CA ILE A 262 9.18 6.70 18.20
C ILE A 262 9.41 7.81 19.24
N ARG A 263 9.10 7.56 20.51
CA ARG A 263 9.37 8.53 21.59
C ARG A 263 10.84 8.86 21.72
N ASN A 264 11.72 7.86 21.60
CA ASN A 264 13.15 8.09 21.60
C ASN A 264 13.58 8.94 20.38
N ALA A 265 13.04 8.67 19.19
CA ALA A 265 13.31 9.49 18.01
C ALA A 265 12.86 10.95 18.19
N LEU A 266 11.67 11.16 18.77
CA LEU A 266 11.14 12.49 19.12
C LEU A 266 12.04 13.21 20.14
N ALA A 267 12.44 12.54 21.22
CA ALA A 267 13.25 13.16 22.28
C ALA A 267 14.64 13.60 21.80
N ASN A 268 15.18 12.94 20.77
CA ASN A 268 16.50 13.21 20.22
C ASN A 268 16.45 13.96 18.86
N ASP A 269 15.26 14.33 18.37
CA ASP A 269 15.02 14.84 17.01
C ASP A 269 15.79 14.06 15.92
N HIS A 270 15.81 12.73 16.05
CA HIS A 270 16.62 11.86 15.21
C HIS A 270 15.76 10.80 14.51
N PHE A 271 15.49 11.05 13.24
CA PHE A 271 14.68 10.21 12.36
C PHE A 271 15.50 9.77 11.14
N PRO A 272 16.37 8.75 11.30
CA PRO A 272 17.25 8.34 10.21
C PRO A 272 16.43 7.78 9.03
N PRO A 273 16.74 8.15 7.78
CA PRO A 273 16.14 7.50 6.62
C PRO A 273 16.55 6.03 6.58
N ARG A 274 15.66 5.18 6.05
CA ARG A 274 15.95 3.77 5.80
C ARG A 274 15.78 3.46 4.32
N PRO A 275 16.86 3.59 3.52
CA PRO A 275 16.78 3.41 2.08
C PRO A 275 16.32 2.01 1.70
N SER A 276 15.41 1.93 0.72
CA SER A 276 14.91 0.68 0.15
C SER A 276 14.36 0.94 -1.25
N VAL A 277 13.99 -0.11 -1.99
CA VAL A 277 13.32 0.03 -3.29
C VAL A 277 12.05 0.90 -3.24
N LEU A 278 11.40 0.97 -2.07
CA LEU A 278 10.22 1.78 -1.84
C LEU A 278 10.51 3.29 -1.91
N CYS A 279 11.76 3.72 -1.78
CA CYS A 279 12.16 5.11 -1.95
C CYS A 279 11.83 5.65 -3.35
N ARG A 280 11.74 4.78 -4.37
CA ARG A 280 11.30 5.12 -5.73
C ARG A 280 9.89 5.72 -5.78
N TRP A 281 9.06 5.40 -4.80
CA TRP A 281 7.65 5.79 -4.74
C TRP A 281 7.33 6.67 -3.52
N CYS A 282 8.35 7.13 -2.79
CA CYS A 282 8.17 8.00 -1.65
C CYS A 282 7.80 9.43 -2.11
N ALA A 283 6.67 9.97 -1.63
CA ALA A 283 6.22 11.32 -1.95
C ALA A 283 7.25 12.41 -1.59
N PHE A 284 8.06 12.16 -0.56
CA PHE A 284 9.08 13.07 -0.05
C PHE A 284 10.48 12.79 -0.60
N GLN A 285 10.59 12.06 -1.72
CA GLN A 285 11.88 11.80 -2.36
C GLN A 285 12.66 13.11 -2.60
N HIS A 286 11.98 14.18 -3.01
CA HIS A 286 12.59 15.49 -3.24
C HIS A 286 13.21 16.14 -1.99
N LEU A 287 12.83 15.72 -0.78
CA LEU A 287 13.35 16.22 0.51
C LEU A 287 14.37 15.28 1.17
N CYS A 288 14.64 14.11 0.57
CA CYS A 288 15.43 13.05 1.17
C CYS A 288 16.61 12.67 0.26
N PRO A 289 17.86 13.09 0.57
CA PRO A 289 19.03 12.80 -0.26
C PRO A 289 19.21 11.32 -0.58
N GLU A 290 19.00 10.44 0.38
CA GLU A 290 19.08 8.99 0.20
C GLU A 290 17.95 8.46 -0.68
N GLY A 291 16.78 9.10 -0.63
CA GLY A 291 15.65 8.78 -1.48
C GLY A 291 15.89 9.18 -2.95
N GLN A 292 16.54 10.33 -3.18
CA GLN A 292 16.88 10.82 -4.53
C GLN A 292 17.77 9.85 -5.29
N ALA A 293 18.61 9.06 -4.60
CA ALA A 293 19.41 8.01 -5.22
C ALA A 293 18.57 6.90 -5.89
N TYR A 294 17.27 6.82 -5.60
CA TYR A 294 16.33 5.86 -6.19
C TYR A 294 15.42 6.47 -7.28
N ALA A 295 15.58 7.77 -7.58
CA ALA A 295 14.85 8.41 -8.66
C ALA A 295 15.09 7.64 -9.96
N LYS A 296 14.02 7.40 -10.74
CA LYS A 296 14.19 6.84 -12.08
C LYS A 296 15.03 7.85 -12.89
N PRO A 297 16.09 7.42 -13.60
CA PRO A 297 16.80 8.34 -14.49
C PRO A 297 15.80 8.92 -15.47
N GLU A 298 15.85 10.25 -15.69
CA GLU A 298 15.07 10.86 -16.75
C GLU A 298 15.40 10.15 -18.07
N PRO A 299 14.39 9.83 -18.91
CA PRO A 299 14.67 9.34 -20.24
C PRO A 299 15.54 10.38 -20.93
N ALA A 300 16.73 9.98 -21.40
CA ALA A 300 17.61 10.86 -22.14
C ALA A 300 16.80 11.45 -23.30
N LEU A 301 16.70 12.79 -23.33
CA LEU A 301 16.12 13.48 -24.47
C LEU A 301 16.90 13.01 -25.71
N PRO A 302 16.21 12.58 -26.79
CA PRO A 302 16.90 12.19 -28.00
C PRO A 302 17.78 13.36 -28.45
N LEU A 303 19.07 13.08 -28.64
CA LEU A 303 20.01 14.03 -29.21
C LEU A 303 19.43 14.43 -30.57
N VAL A 304 18.95 15.67 -30.68
CA VAL A 304 18.57 16.26 -31.96
C VAL A 304 19.87 16.39 -32.73
N GLU A 305 20.08 15.51 -33.71
CA GLU A 305 21.18 15.66 -34.65
C GLU A 305 20.99 17.02 -35.36
N PRO A 306 22.03 17.87 -35.43
CA PRO A 306 21.92 19.15 -36.11
C PRO A 306 21.56 18.90 -37.58
N GLU A 307 20.50 19.55 -38.06
CA GLU A 307 20.12 19.50 -39.47
C GLU A 307 21.32 19.87 -40.35
N PRO A 308 21.62 19.10 -41.41
CA PRO A 308 22.69 19.46 -42.32
C PRO A 308 22.37 20.80 -42.97
N PRO A 309 23.38 21.68 -43.15
CA PRO A 309 23.16 23.02 -43.66
C PRO A 309 22.48 22.96 -45.04
N SER A 310 21.32 23.63 -45.14
CA SER A 310 20.56 23.75 -46.38
C SER A 310 21.43 24.36 -47.48
N ALA A 311 21.64 23.62 -48.58
CA ALA A 311 22.38 24.09 -49.73
C ALA A 311 21.68 25.32 -50.34
N THR A 312 22.32 26.48 -50.24
CA THR A 312 21.91 27.70 -50.92
C THR A 312 21.99 27.48 -52.43
N LYS A 313 20.84 27.35 -53.10
CA LYS A 313 20.79 27.41 -54.56
C LYS A 313 21.15 28.84 -54.98
N THR A 314 22.33 29.01 -55.55
CA THR A 314 22.70 30.23 -56.28
C THR A 314 21.86 30.28 -57.56
N ASN A 315 20.91 31.21 -57.61
CA ASN A 315 20.27 31.62 -58.86
C ASN A 315 21.29 32.43 -59.66
N GLU A 316 21.88 31.81 -60.69
CA GLU A 316 22.50 32.54 -61.79
C GLU A 316 21.40 32.93 -62.80
N THR A 317 21.27 34.23 -63.06
CA THR A 317 20.62 34.72 -64.28
C THR A 317 21.33 35.99 -64.74
N LEU A 318 21.66 35.98 -66.04
CA LEU A 318 22.11 37.07 -66.93
C LEU A 318 23.62 37.45 -66.92
N ALA A 319 24.35 37.00 -67.94
CA ALA A 319 24.51 37.72 -69.22
C ALA A 319 24.87 36.75 -70.35
#